data_AF-J3H740-F1
#
_entry.id   AF-J3H740-F1
#
_cell.length_a   1.000
_cell.length_b   1.000
_cell.length_c   1.000
_cell.angle_alpha   90.00
_cell.angle_beta   90.00
_cell.angle_gamma   90.00
#
_symmetry.space_group_name_H-M   'P 1'
#
loop_
_entity.id
_entity.type
_entity.pdbx_description
1 polymer ?
#
loop_
_entity_poly.entity_id
_entity_poly.type
_entity_poly.pdbx_seq_one_letter_code
_entity_poly.pdbx_strand_id
1 'polypeptide(L)'
;TIACGAVSGFHALISSGTTPKLLDNETNARYIGYGGMLMESFVAIMAMVAASVIEPGVYFAMNSPAAVVGGDVVAVATAVSNWGFAITPEALQAVAHDIGETTILARAGGAPTLAVGIAQILHSVLPGENTMAFWYHFAILFEALFILTAVDAGTRAGRFMLQDLLGSFVPALKRTESWTANLIATAGCVAMWGWLLYQGVIDPLGGINTLWPLFGISNQMLAGIALMLGTVVLIKMKRQRYVWVTMLPAVWLLICTTTAGFIKLFDANPAIGFLSLAKKYSDALANGQILAPAKDITQMQHVIFNAYTNATLTALFLFVVFSILFYALKVGIAAWGKKERTDKESPFQALPDA
;
A
#
# COMPACT_ATOMS: atom_id res chain seq x y z
N THR A 1 -0.01 3.18 -9.43
CA THR A 1 -0.96 2.47 -8.54
C THR A 1 -1.18 3.31 -7.31
N ILE A 2 -2.43 3.55 -6.93
CA ILE A 2 -2.78 4.28 -5.70
C ILE A 2 -2.65 3.30 -4.53
N ALA A 3 -1.83 3.63 -3.53
CA ALA A 3 -1.50 2.74 -2.39
C ALA A 3 -2.76 2.32 -1.60
N CYS A 4 -3.61 3.28 -1.29
CA CYS A 4 -4.98 3.04 -0.85
C CYS A 4 -5.85 3.08 -2.12
N GLY A 5 -6.15 1.93 -2.74
CA GLY A 5 -7.00 1.89 -3.94
C GLY A 5 -8.42 2.43 -3.67
N ALA A 6 -9.34 2.23 -4.61
CA ALA A 6 -10.72 2.73 -4.51
C ALA A 6 -11.45 2.36 -3.19
N VAL A 7 -11.04 1.26 -2.55
CA VAL A 7 -11.45 0.88 -1.18
C VAL A 7 -10.20 0.45 -0.40
N SER A 8 -10.07 0.85 0.87
CA SER A 8 -8.93 0.49 1.73
C SER A 8 -9.31 -0.54 2.78
N GLY A 9 -8.84 -1.77 2.61
CA GLY A 9 -9.03 -2.85 3.58
C GLY A 9 -8.22 -2.63 4.86
N PHE A 10 -7.04 -2.03 4.71
CA PHE A 10 -6.20 -1.62 5.83
C PHE A 10 -6.96 -0.66 6.75
N HIS A 11 -7.58 0.40 6.23
CA HIS A 11 -8.35 1.34 7.05
C HIS A 11 -9.53 0.65 7.77
N ALA A 12 -10.23 -0.26 7.09
CA ALA A 12 -11.36 -0.97 7.68
C ALA A 12 -10.95 -1.92 8.83
N LEU A 13 -9.87 -2.68 8.66
CA LEU A 13 -9.48 -3.71 9.64
C LEU A 13 -8.54 -3.16 10.74
N ILE A 14 -7.63 -2.25 10.42
CA ILE A 14 -6.68 -1.70 11.40
C ILE A 14 -7.36 -0.75 12.38
N SER A 15 -8.31 0.06 11.91
CA SER A 15 -9.15 0.87 12.80
C SER A 15 -9.85 -0.03 13.83
N SER A 16 -10.37 -1.19 13.41
CA SER A 16 -11.02 -2.14 14.31
C SER A 16 -10.07 -2.77 15.35
N GLY A 17 -8.78 -2.88 15.03
CA GLY A 17 -7.77 -3.43 15.94
C GLY A 17 -7.22 -2.43 16.96
N THR A 18 -7.50 -1.14 16.81
CA THR A 18 -6.96 -0.06 17.65
C THR A 18 -8.06 0.76 18.29
N THR A 19 -8.88 1.47 17.51
CA THR A 19 -9.88 2.41 18.03
C THR A 19 -10.89 1.78 18.99
N PRO A 20 -11.54 0.63 18.69
CA PRO A 20 -12.46 -0.02 19.63
C PRO A 20 -11.79 -0.50 20.91
N LYS A 21 -10.49 -0.79 20.89
CA LYS A 21 -9.74 -1.22 22.09
C LYS A 21 -9.32 -0.05 22.98
N LEU A 22 -9.35 1.17 22.44
CA LEU A 22 -8.97 2.41 23.14
C LEU A 22 -10.18 3.21 23.65
N LEU A 23 -11.40 2.77 23.35
CA LEU A 23 -12.63 3.45 23.71
C LEU A 23 -13.49 2.55 24.58
N ASP A 24 -14.03 3.09 25.68
CA ASP A 24 -14.92 2.34 26.59
C ASP A 24 -16.29 2.03 25.94
N ASN A 25 -16.75 2.90 25.03
CA ASN A 25 -17.99 2.72 24.28
C ASN A 25 -17.98 3.52 22.96
N GLU A 26 -18.93 3.23 22.07
CA GLU A 26 -19.05 3.86 20.74
C GLU A 26 -19.28 5.38 20.82
N THR A 27 -19.99 5.88 21.84
CA THR A 27 -20.26 7.32 21.98
C THR A 27 -19.01 8.16 22.26
N ASN A 28 -17.93 7.53 22.71
CA ASN A 28 -16.63 8.18 22.90
C ASN A 28 -15.83 8.34 21.59
N ALA A 29 -16.29 7.74 20.48
CA ALA A 29 -15.64 7.88 19.18
C ALA A 29 -15.76 9.34 18.67
N ARG A 30 -14.62 9.97 18.39
CA ARG A 30 -14.58 11.35 17.87
C ARG A 30 -14.92 11.38 16.38
N TYR A 31 -15.63 12.43 15.97
CA TYR A 31 -16.07 12.65 14.58
C TYR A 31 -14.94 12.64 13.54
N ILE A 32 -13.72 13.02 13.93
CA ILE A 32 -12.50 13.00 13.07
C ILE A 32 -12.29 11.62 12.43
N GLY A 33 -12.67 10.53 13.10
CA GLY A 33 -12.57 9.18 12.54
C GLY A 33 -13.39 8.95 11.27
N TYR A 34 -14.56 9.58 11.13
CA TYR A 34 -15.44 9.42 9.95
C TYR A 34 -15.09 10.39 8.82
N GLY A 35 -14.58 11.59 9.14
CA GLY A 35 -14.21 12.62 8.16
C GLY A 35 -12.80 12.49 7.57
N GLY A 36 -11.90 11.72 8.20
CA GLY A 36 -10.51 11.57 7.76
C GLY A 36 -10.35 11.09 6.31
N MET A 37 -11.20 10.15 5.86
CA MET A 37 -11.15 9.64 4.48
C MET A 37 -11.52 10.72 3.43
N LEU A 38 -12.34 11.71 3.81
CA LEU A 38 -12.64 12.84 2.92
C LEU A 38 -11.42 13.76 2.78
N MET A 39 -10.65 13.95 3.85
CA MET A 39 -9.39 14.70 3.81
C MET A 39 -8.32 13.96 2.99
N GLU A 40 -8.22 12.63 3.11
CA GLU A 40 -7.34 11.82 2.24
C GLU A 40 -7.74 11.96 0.75
N SER A 41 -9.04 11.93 0.47
CA SER A 41 -9.57 12.11 -0.89
C SER A 41 -9.26 13.51 -1.44
N PHE A 42 -9.32 14.54 -0.59
CA PHE A 42 -8.93 15.89 -0.95
C PHE A 42 -7.43 15.98 -1.28
N VAL A 43 -6.56 15.38 -0.48
CA VAL A 43 -5.12 15.29 -0.76
C VAL A 43 -4.85 14.55 -2.08
N ALA A 44 -5.60 13.49 -2.38
CA ALA A 44 -5.48 12.77 -3.66
C ALA A 44 -5.84 13.66 -4.86
N ILE A 45 -6.87 14.50 -4.74
CA ILE A 45 -7.23 15.49 -5.77
C ILE A 45 -6.13 16.55 -5.89
N MET A 46 -5.61 17.07 -4.78
CA MET A 46 -4.49 18.01 -4.79
C MET A 46 -3.26 17.43 -5.49
N ALA A 47 -2.94 16.15 -5.27
CA ALA A 47 -1.84 15.48 -5.93
C ALA A 47 -2.03 15.35 -7.45
N MET A 48 -3.27 15.10 -7.88
CA MET A 48 -3.61 15.08 -9.31
C MET A 48 -3.46 16.46 -9.95
N VAL A 49 -3.94 17.51 -9.27
CA VAL A 49 -3.78 18.90 -9.73
C VAL A 49 -2.30 19.28 -9.78
N ALA A 50 -1.54 19.00 -8.72
CA ALA A 50 -0.10 19.26 -8.67
C ALA A 50 0.64 18.56 -9.82
N ALA A 51 0.33 17.29 -10.09
CA ALA A 51 0.91 16.55 -11.21
C ALA A 51 0.55 17.16 -12.58
N SER A 52 -0.66 17.69 -12.74
CA SER A 52 -1.12 18.29 -14.00
C SER A 52 -0.55 19.69 -14.30
N VAL A 53 -0.02 20.38 -13.28
CA VAL A 53 0.61 21.70 -13.43
C VAL A 53 2.07 21.59 -13.87
N ILE A 54 2.73 20.47 -13.55
CA ILE A 54 4.13 20.25 -13.92
C ILE A 54 4.25 20.05 -15.42
N GLU A 55 5.25 20.68 -16.03
CA GLU A 55 5.59 20.46 -17.43
C GLU A 55 5.82 18.95 -17.69
N PRO A 56 5.18 18.34 -18.71
CA PRO A 56 5.28 16.91 -18.95
C PRO A 56 6.73 16.39 -19.04
N GLY A 57 7.63 17.14 -19.66
CA GLY A 57 9.06 16.78 -19.76
C GLY A 57 9.72 16.66 -18.39
N VAL A 58 9.46 17.63 -17.49
CA VAL A 58 9.92 17.61 -16.10
C VAL A 58 9.29 16.45 -15.34
N TYR A 59 7.98 16.24 -15.50
CA TYR A 59 7.25 15.14 -14.86
C TYR A 59 7.86 13.77 -15.21
N PHE A 60 8.11 13.51 -16.49
CA PHE A 60 8.72 12.25 -16.92
C PHE A 60 10.19 12.13 -16.50
N ALA A 61 10.96 13.22 -16.52
CA ALA A 61 12.35 13.20 -16.04
C ALA A 61 12.45 12.86 -14.54
N MET A 62 11.49 13.32 -13.73
CA MET A 62 11.43 13.02 -12.30
C MET A 62 10.98 11.60 -11.99
N ASN A 63 9.94 11.12 -12.69
CA ASN A 63 9.23 9.89 -12.33
C ASN A 63 9.70 8.65 -13.09
N SER A 64 10.56 8.80 -14.11
CA SER A 64 11.05 7.66 -14.88
C SER A 64 12.25 6.99 -14.22
N PRO A 65 12.29 5.65 -14.16
CA PRO A 65 13.45 4.94 -13.61
C PRO A 65 14.72 5.20 -14.44
N ALA A 66 15.86 5.36 -13.75
CA ALA A 66 17.15 5.57 -14.42
C ALA A 66 17.52 4.43 -15.39
N ALA A 67 17.01 3.21 -15.17
CA ALA A 67 17.18 2.09 -16.09
C ALA A 67 16.51 2.31 -17.47
N VAL A 68 15.55 3.23 -17.56
CA VAL A 68 14.79 3.54 -18.77
C VAL A 68 15.29 4.83 -19.43
N VAL A 69 15.56 5.87 -18.63
CA VAL A 69 15.90 7.22 -19.15
C VAL A 69 17.39 7.57 -19.03
N GLY A 70 18.20 6.73 -18.40
CA GLY A 70 19.61 7.04 -18.10
C GLY A 70 19.81 7.68 -16.73
N GLY A 71 21.07 7.84 -16.33
CA GLY A 71 21.46 8.32 -15.00
C GLY A 71 21.89 9.78 -14.94
N ASP A 72 22.06 10.44 -16.09
CA ASP A 72 22.50 11.83 -16.18
C ASP A 72 21.48 12.71 -16.91
N VAL A 73 21.62 14.03 -16.73
CA VAL A 73 20.67 15.02 -17.24
C VAL A 73 20.55 14.98 -18.77
N VAL A 74 21.64 14.71 -19.49
CA VAL A 74 21.68 14.69 -20.96
C VAL A 74 20.95 13.47 -21.49
N ALA A 75 21.24 12.30 -20.92
CA ALA A 75 20.57 11.05 -21.25
C ALA A 75 19.06 11.15 -20.99
N VAL A 76 18.67 11.69 -19.83
CA VAL A 76 17.25 11.85 -19.47
C VAL A 76 16.55 12.83 -20.40
N ALA A 77 17.13 14.00 -20.67
CA ALA A 77 16.54 14.99 -21.56
C ALA A 77 16.36 14.43 -22.98
N THR A 78 17.33 13.66 -23.47
CA THR A 78 17.27 12.99 -24.78
C THR A 78 16.18 11.93 -24.80
N ALA A 79 16.12 11.05 -23.79
CA ALA A 79 15.14 9.97 -23.71
C ALA A 79 13.71 10.51 -23.63
N VAL A 80 13.47 11.52 -22.79
CA VAL A 80 12.15 12.14 -22.60
C VAL A 80 11.74 12.94 -23.85
N SER A 81 12.68 13.64 -24.49
CA SER A 81 12.41 14.32 -25.77
C SER A 81 12.05 13.34 -26.88
N ASN A 82 12.68 12.17 -26.92
CA ASN A 82 12.33 11.10 -27.86
C ASN A 82 10.93 10.51 -27.63
N TRP A 83 10.35 10.70 -26.43
CA TRP A 83 8.95 10.35 -26.16
C TRP A 83 7.94 11.40 -26.62
N GLY A 84 8.42 12.52 -27.19
CA GLY A 84 7.60 13.62 -27.67
C GLY A 84 7.43 14.77 -26.68
N PHE A 85 8.14 14.76 -25.55
CA PHE A 85 8.11 15.84 -24.56
C PHE A 85 9.41 16.64 -24.65
N ALA A 86 9.38 17.74 -25.40
CA ALA A 86 10.54 18.60 -25.60
C ALA A 86 11.06 19.13 -24.25
N ILE A 87 12.26 18.71 -23.85
CA ILE A 87 12.89 19.14 -22.60
C ILE A 87 14.41 19.21 -22.80
N THR A 88 15.05 20.23 -22.24
CA THR A 88 16.50 20.41 -22.35
C THR A 88 17.21 20.09 -21.04
N PRO A 89 18.50 19.72 -21.08
CA PRO A 89 19.28 19.54 -19.86
C PRO A 89 19.30 20.78 -18.97
N GLU A 90 19.36 21.96 -19.57
CA GLU A 90 19.39 23.25 -18.86
C GLU A 90 18.07 23.51 -18.13
N ALA A 91 16.93 23.15 -18.74
CA ALA A 91 15.62 23.28 -18.09
C ALA A 91 15.51 22.36 -16.86
N LEU A 92 16.01 21.12 -16.95
CA LEU A 92 16.02 20.19 -15.81
C LEU A 92 16.92 20.69 -14.67
N GLN A 93 18.07 21.28 -15.01
CA GLN A 93 18.97 21.89 -14.01
C GLN A 93 18.39 23.15 -13.40
N ALA A 94 17.70 23.99 -14.18
CA ALA A 94 17.02 25.18 -13.69
C ALA A 94 15.94 24.82 -12.67
N VAL A 95 15.09 23.83 -12.97
CA VAL A 95 14.07 23.36 -12.02
C VAL A 95 14.72 22.83 -10.74
N ALA A 96 15.82 22.07 -10.84
CA ALA A 96 16.54 21.59 -9.66
C ALA A 96 17.06 22.75 -8.81
N HIS A 97 17.67 23.75 -9.44
CA HIS A 97 18.16 24.95 -8.77
C HIS A 97 17.04 25.74 -8.09
N ASP A 98 15.91 25.96 -8.77
CA ASP A 98 14.80 26.77 -8.26
C ASP A 98 14.14 26.16 -7.02
N ILE A 99 14.09 24.83 -6.93
CA ILE A 99 13.59 24.12 -5.75
C ILE A 99 14.67 23.91 -4.66
N GLY A 100 15.91 24.33 -4.92
CA GLY A 100 17.02 24.22 -3.97
C GLY A 100 17.66 22.83 -3.88
N GLU A 101 17.58 22.04 -4.95
CA GLU A 101 18.09 20.66 -5.03
C GLU A 101 19.21 20.50 -6.05
N THR A 102 20.08 19.51 -5.85
CA THR A 102 21.16 19.20 -6.79
C THR A 102 20.68 18.50 -8.06
N THR A 103 19.56 17.79 -7.97
CA THR A 103 18.96 17.04 -9.07
C THR A 103 17.50 16.70 -8.79
N ILE A 104 16.71 16.68 -9.85
CA ILE A 104 15.32 16.19 -9.85
C ILE A 104 15.16 14.81 -10.49
N LEU A 105 16.24 14.25 -11.03
CA LEU A 105 16.20 13.00 -11.80
C LEU A 105 15.94 11.79 -10.90
N ALA A 106 15.19 10.82 -11.43
CA ALA A 106 14.94 9.53 -10.79
C ALA A 106 14.47 9.62 -9.33
N ARG A 107 13.82 10.73 -8.95
CA ARG A 107 13.08 10.90 -7.69
C ARG A 107 11.73 10.19 -7.80
N ALA A 108 11.78 8.92 -8.19
CA ALA A 108 10.62 8.09 -8.46
C ALA A 108 9.80 7.93 -7.18
N GLY A 109 8.62 8.53 -7.16
CA GLY A 109 7.73 8.56 -6.02
C GLY A 109 6.70 9.66 -6.21
N GLY A 110 5.49 9.45 -5.66
CA GLY A 110 4.47 10.52 -5.67
C GLY A 110 4.94 11.77 -4.92
N ALA A 111 5.82 11.59 -3.94
CA ALA A 111 6.24 12.61 -3.00
C ALA A 111 6.97 13.80 -3.63
N PRO A 112 8.11 13.58 -4.34
CA PRO A 112 8.89 14.68 -4.85
C PRO A 112 8.14 15.42 -5.95
N THR A 113 7.34 14.68 -6.73
CA THR A 113 6.45 15.22 -7.76
C THR A 113 5.36 16.10 -7.16
N LEU A 114 4.68 15.65 -6.10
CA LEU A 114 3.70 16.44 -5.36
C LEU A 114 4.34 17.74 -4.85
N ALA A 115 5.52 17.64 -4.25
CA ALA A 115 6.21 18.79 -3.71
C ALA A 115 6.60 19.82 -4.77
N VAL A 116 7.10 19.40 -5.93
CA VAL A 116 7.38 20.32 -7.06
C VAL A 116 6.11 21.01 -7.53
N GLY A 117 5.01 20.26 -7.71
CA GLY A 117 3.75 20.84 -8.17
C GLY A 117 3.14 21.82 -7.17
N ILE A 118 3.15 21.49 -5.87
CA ILE A 118 2.71 22.40 -4.81
C ILE A 118 3.61 23.64 -4.76
N ALA A 119 4.92 23.48 -4.90
CA ALA A 119 5.86 24.61 -4.90
C ALA A 119 5.58 25.57 -6.06
N GLN A 120 5.34 25.06 -7.27
CA GLN A 120 4.97 25.88 -8.44
C GLN A 120 3.65 26.62 -8.21
N ILE A 121 2.62 25.94 -7.69
CA ILE A 121 1.32 26.56 -7.39
C ILE A 121 1.48 27.66 -6.34
N LEU A 122 2.13 27.39 -5.20
CA LEU A 122 2.26 28.35 -4.12
C LEU A 122 3.18 29.52 -4.49
N HIS A 123 4.24 29.27 -5.26
CA HIS A 123 5.10 30.33 -5.81
C HIS A 123 4.31 31.26 -6.74
N SER A 124 3.40 30.72 -7.55
CA SER A 124 2.57 31.54 -8.45
C SER A 124 1.55 32.42 -7.70
N VAL A 125 1.06 31.97 -6.54
CA VAL A 125 0.06 32.69 -5.74
C VAL A 125 0.72 33.70 -4.79
N LEU A 126 1.84 33.32 -4.19
CA LEU A 126 2.61 34.14 -3.23
C LEU A 126 4.05 34.30 -3.74
N PRO A 127 4.27 35.17 -4.75
CA PRO A 127 5.59 35.39 -5.30
C PRO A 127 6.49 36.09 -4.27
N GLY A 128 7.69 35.56 -4.09
CA GLY A 128 8.74 36.12 -3.25
C GLY A 128 10.09 35.49 -3.55
N GLU A 129 11.19 36.14 -3.15
CA GLU A 129 12.54 35.61 -3.36
C GLU A 129 12.70 34.24 -2.67
N ASN A 130 13.25 33.25 -3.39
CA ASN A 130 13.47 31.86 -2.92
C ASN A 130 12.23 31.13 -2.37
N THR A 131 11.02 31.59 -2.70
CA THR A 131 9.78 30.94 -2.21
C THR A 131 9.57 29.55 -2.81
N MET A 132 10.04 29.26 -4.03
CA MET A 132 9.88 27.93 -4.64
C MET A 132 10.63 26.86 -3.84
N ALA A 133 11.90 27.10 -3.51
CA ALA A 133 12.68 26.20 -2.65
C ALA A 133 12.05 26.03 -1.26
N PHE A 134 11.57 27.11 -0.64
CA PHE A 134 10.87 27.03 0.65
C PHE A 134 9.62 26.14 0.56
N TRP A 135 8.75 26.38 -0.42
CA TRP A 135 7.51 25.62 -0.58
C TRP A 135 7.76 24.15 -0.93
N TYR A 136 8.79 23.86 -1.72
CA TYR A 136 9.22 22.50 -2.03
C TYR A 136 9.63 21.74 -0.77
N HIS A 137 10.55 22.29 0.03
CA HIS A 137 11.02 21.66 1.25
C HIS A 137 9.91 21.56 2.30
N PHE A 138 9.03 22.56 2.40
CA PHE A 138 7.85 22.51 3.27
C PHE A 138 6.93 21.34 2.88
N ALA A 139 6.64 21.17 1.59
CA ALA A 139 5.80 20.09 1.10
C ALA A 139 6.42 18.70 1.35
N ILE A 140 7.72 18.53 1.06
CA ILE A 140 8.43 17.26 1.34
C ILE A 140 8.47 16.96 2.83
N LEU A 141 8.73 17.95 3.70
CA LEU A 141 8.75 17.75 5.15
C LEU A 141 7.38 17.32 5.67
N PHE A 142 6.31 17.98 5.22
CA PHE A 142 4.95 17.61 5.58
C PHE A 142 4.64 16.17 5.19
N GLU A 143 5.01 15.76 3.97
CA GLU A 143 4.81 14.40 3.51
C GLU A 143 5.65 13.37 4.26
N ALA A 144 6.93 13.69 4.55
CA ALA A 144 7.79 12.83 5.34
C ALA A 144 7.21 12.61 6.75
N LEU A 145 6.66 13.66 7.38
CA LEU A 145 5.97 13.57 8.67
C LEU A 145 4.69 12.73 8.58
N PHE A 146 3.93 12.87 7.49
CA PHE A 146 2.76 12.04 7.23
C PHE A 146 3.13 10.56 7.12
N ILE A 147 4.16 10.22 6.34
CA ILE A 147 4.67 8.85 6.21
C ILE A 147 5.16 8.33 7.56
N LEU A 148 5.92 9.14 8.32
CA LEU A 148 6.42 8.73 9.63
C LEU A 148 5.28 8.45 10.62
N THR A 149 4.23 9.25 10.59
CA THR A 149 3.02 9.04 11.39
C THR A 149 2.32 7.73 11.00
N ALA A 150 2.23 7.44 9.70
CA ALA A 150 1.66 6.18 9.21
C ALA A 150 2.51 4.97 9.62
N VAL A 151 3.84 5.09 9.58
CA VAL A 151 4.77 4.04 10.04
C VAL A 151 4.64 3.80 11.54
N ASP A 152 4.52 4.85 12.35
CA ASP A 152 4.28 4.73 13.80
C ASP A 152 2.96 4.01 14.09
N ALA A 153 1.86 4.50 13.52
CA ALA A 153 0.54 3.89 13.68
C ALA A 153 0.50 2.44 13.18
N GLY A 154 1.13 2.18 12.03
CA GLY A 154 1.26 0.85 11.43
C GLY A 154 2.10 -0.11 12.28
N THR A 155 3.20 0.35 12.87
CA THR A 155 4.04 -0.45 13.77
C THR A 155 3.29 -0.77 15.06
N ARG A 156 2.54 0.19 15.60
CA ARG A 156 1.70 -0.03 16.79
C ARG A 156 0.61 -1.07 16.52
N ALA A 157 -0.08 -0.98 15.39
CA ALA A 157 -1.08 -1.96 14.99
C ALA A 157 -0.45 -3.33 14.70
N GLY A 158 0.68 -3.35 13.98
CA GLY A 158 1.45 -4.55 13.66
C GLY A 158 1.93 -5.30 14.90
N ARG A 159 2.35 -4.58 15.95
CA ARG A 159 2.67 -5.16 17.26
C ARG A 159 1.48 -5.93 17.84
N PHE A 160 0.29 -5.33 17.88
CA PHE A 160 -0.91 -6.01 18.41
C PHE A 160 -1.29 -7.23 17.57
N MET A 161 -1.23 -7.12 16.24
CA MET A 161 -1.51 -8.24 15.34
C MET A 161 -0.49 -9.39 15.53
N LEU A 162 0.80 -9.06 15.70
CA LEU A 162 1.83 -10.05 15.95
C LEU A 162 1.67 -10.70 17.33
N GLN A 163 1.30 -9.95 18.36
CA GLN A 163 0.98 -10.50 19.68
C GLN A 163 -0.25 -11.41 19.65
N ASP A 164 -1.31 -11.03 18.93
CA ASP A 164 -2.51 -11.86 18.78
C ASP A 164 -2.18 -13.18 18.04
N LEU A 165 -1.36 -13.11 16.98
CA LEU A 165 -0.90 -14.27 16.23
C LEU A 165 0.00 -15.18 17.07
N LEU A 166 1.11 -14.66 17.61
CA LEU A 166 2.05 -15.43 18.42
C LEU A 166 1.40 -15.94 19.71
N GLY A 167 0.51 -15.14 20.27
CA GLY A 167 -0.29 -15.47 21.45
C GLY A 167 -1.16 -16.71 21.27
N SER A 168 -1.56 -17.01 20.03
CA SER A 168 -2.32 -18.22 19.71
C SER A 168 -1.48 -19.50 19.86
N PHE A 169 -0.15 -19.39 19.76
CA PHE A 169 0.80 -20.49 19.99
C PHE A 169 1.42 -20.45 21.39
N VAL A 170 1.72 -19.25 21.89
CA VAL A 170 2.37 -19.00 23.19
C VAL A 170 1.51 -18.02 23.99
N PRO A 171 0.64 -18.50 24.91
CA PRO A 171 -0.32 -17.65 25.63
C PRO A 171 0.31 -16.48 26.41
N ALA A 172 1.57 -16.59 26.82
CA ALA A 172 2.30 -15.51 27.48
C ALA A 172 2.45 -14.24 26.62
N LEU A 173 2.47 -14.39 25.28
CA LEU A 173 2.62 -13.27 24.35
C LEU A 173 1.31 -12.49 24.11
N LYS A 174 0.17 -12.99 24.59
CA LYS A 174 -1.11 -12.23 24.60
C LYS A 174 -1.15 -11.14 25.66
N ARG A 175 -0.23 -11.18 26.65
CA ARG A 175 -0.24 -10.25 27.79
C ARG A 175 0.27 -8.88 27.36
N THR A 176 -0.64 -8.00 26.96
CA THR A 176 -0.34 -6.62 26.53
C THR A 176 0.25 -5.74 27.64
N GLU A 177 0.15 -6.16 28.90
CA GLU A 177 0.77 -5.49 30.04
C GLU A 177 2.23 -5.90 30.28
N SER A 178 2.67 -7.02 29.71
CA SER A 178 4.05 -7.46 29.87
C SER A 178 4.98 -6.64 28.99
N TRP A 179 5.89 -5.90 29.63
CA TRP A 179 6.99 -5.21 28.94
C TRP A 179 7.80 -6.14 28.05
N THR A 180 8.08 -7.36 28.48
CA THR A 180 8.84 -8.35 27.70
C THR A 180 8.08 -8.79 26.44
N ALA A 181 6.79 -9.14 26.57
CA ALA A 181 5.98 -9.52 25.41
C ALA A 181 5.82 -8.36 24.42
N ASN A 182 5.67 -7.13 24.94
CA ASN A 182 5.60 -5.92 24.14
C ASN A 182 6.91 -5.65 23.40
N LEU A 183 8.05 -5.76 24.07
CA LEU A 183 9.35 -5.53 23.47
C LEU A 183 9.66 -6.54 22.37
N ILE A 184 9.38 -7.83 22.60
CA ILE A 184 9.58 -8.89 21.60
C ILE A 184 8.72 -8.64 20.37
N ALA A 185 7.43 -8.33 20.55
CA ALA A 185 6.53 -8.09 19.43
C ALA A 185 6.88 -6.81 18.67
N THR A 186 7.25 -5.73 19.36
CA THR A 186 7.71 -4.50 18.70
C THR A 186 9.01 -4.75 17.94
N ALA A 187 10.00 -5.37 18.58
CA ALA A 187 11.28 -5.67 17.94
C ALA A 187 11.10 -6.57 16.72
N GLY A 188 10.24 -7.59 16.81
CA GLY A 188 9.89 -8.45 15.69
C GLY A 188 9.20 -7.68 14.56
N CYS A 189 8.24 -6.81 14.88
CA CYS A 189 7.55 -5.99 13.89
C CYS A 189 8.51 -5.02 13.18
N VAL A 190 9.34 -4.28 13.93
CA VAL A 190 10.34 -3.36 13.39
C VAL A 190 11.40 -4.11 12.58
N ALA A 191 11.84 -5.28 13.03
CA ALA A 191 12.79 -6.11 12.28
C ALA A 191 12.21 -6.58 10.93
N MET A 192 10.92 -6.94 10.88
CA MET A 192 10.26 -7.30 9.62
C MET A 192 10.18 -6.12 8.65
N TRP A 193 9.79 -4.93 9.12
CA TRP A 193 9.80 -3.70 8.31
C TRP A 193 11.21 -3.33 7.85
N GLY A 194 12.19 -3.39 8.76
CA GLY A 194 13.59 -3.11 8.49
C GLY A 194 14.20 -4.09 7.49
N TRP A 195 13.82 -5.37 7.56
CA TRP A 195 14.23 -6.37 6.58
C TRP A 195 13.65 -6.06 5.20
N LEU A 196 12.37 -5.69 5.10
CA LEU A 196 11.77 -5.27 3.83
C LEU A 196 12.47 -4.05 3.22
N LEU A 197 12.82 -3.05 4.04
CA LEU A 197 13.61 -1.88 3.60
C LEU A 197 15.01 -2.31 3.13
N TYR A 198 15.69 -3.16 3.89
CA TYR A 198 17.00 -3.69 3.52
C TYR A 198 16.95 -4.44 2.19
N GLN A 199 15.95 -5.31 1.98
CA GLN A 199 15.72 -5.99 0.69
C GLN A 199 15.46 -5.00 -0.44
N GLY A 200 14.69 -3.93 -0.18
CA GLY A 200 14.47 -2.85 -1.13
C GLY A 200 15.74 -2.14 -1.62
N VAL A 201 16.77 -2.07 -0.78
CA VAL A 201 18.05 -1.43 -1.11
C VAL A 201 19.01 -2.38 -1.81
N ILE A 202 19.12 -3.64 -1.36
CA ILE A 202 20.09 -4.59 -1.92
C ILE A 202 19.62 -5.27 -3.21
N ASP A 203 18.31 -5.40 -3.40
CA ASP A 203 17.71 -6.04 -4.58
C ASP A 203 16.84 -5.03 -5.35
N PRO A 204 17.44 -4.21 -6.22
CA PRO A 204 16.71 -3.19 -6.98
C PRO A 204 15.69 -3.77 -7.97
N LEU A 205 15.85 -5.04 -8.38
CA LEU A 205 14.93 -5.73 -9.29
C LEU A 205 13.84 -6.51 -8.56
N GLY A 206 14.12 -6.94 -7.34
CA GLY A 206 13.21 -7.68 -6.47
C GLY A 206 12.47 -6.80 -5.47
N GLY A 207 13.13 -6.48 -4.36
CA GLY A 207 12.63 -5.79 -3.16
C GLY A 207 11.22 -5.18 -3.22
N ILE A 208 11.13 -3.85 -3.20
CA ILE A 208 9.84 -3.14 -3.17
C ILE A 208 9.09 -3.29 -4.51
N ASN A 209 9.81 -3.35 -5.63
CA ASN A 209 9.21 -3.37 -6.97
C ASN A 209 8.38 -4.61 -7.25
N THR A 210 8.76 -5.77 -6.70
CA THR A 210 7.99 -7.02 -6.84
C THR A 210 6.88 -7.17 -5.81
N LEU A 211 7.01 -6.57 -4.62
CA LEU A 211 5.98 -6.59 -3.59
C LEU A 211 4.87 -5.55 -3.83
N TRP A 212 5.17 -4.47 -4.55
CA TRP A 212 4.20 -3.40 -4.80
C TRP A 212 2.91 -3.86 -5.52
N PRO A 213 2.98 -4.72 -6.57
CA PRO A 213 1.78 -5.30 -7.16
C PRO A 213 0.95 -6.13 -6.18
N LEU A 214 1.59 -6.85 -5.26
CA LEU A 214 0.89 -7.64 -4.23
C LEU A 214 0.21 -6.75 -3.21
N PHE A 215 0.83 -5.63 -2.82
CA PHE A 215 0.27 -4.70 -1.84
C PHE A 215 -1.11 -4.19 -2.27
N GLY A 216 -1.27 -3.80 -3.54
CA GLY A 216 -2.56 -3.36 -4.06
C GLY A 216 -3.61 -4.46 -4.01
N ILE A 217 -3.25 -5.68 -4.45
CA ILE A 217 -4.16 -6.83 -4.48
C ILE A 217 -4.57 -7.24 -3.06
N SER A 218 -3.62 -7.39 -2.14
CA SER A 218 -3.88 -7.80 -0.76
C SER A 218 -4.75 -6.79 -0.01
N ASN A 219 -4.53 -5.48 -0.22
CA ASN A 219 -5.35 -4.45 0.39
C ASN A 219 -6.81 -4.49 -0.08
N GLN A 220 -7.05 -4.70 -1.38
CA GLN A 220 -8.41 -4.86 -1.90
C GLN A 220 -9.08 -6.15 -1.41
N MET A 221 -8.32 -7.23 -1.26
CA MET A 221 -8.80 -8.49 -0.70
C MET A 221 -9.20 -8.35 0.77
N LEU A 222 -8.41 -7.62 1.57
CA LEU A 222 -8.76 -7.26 2.95
C LEU A 222 -10.04 -6.41 3.02
N ALA A 223 -10.25 -5.50 2.06
CA ALA A 223 -11.49 -4.73 1.97
C ALA A 223 -12.69 -5.64 1.70
N GLY A 224 -12.54 -6.61 0.79
CA GLY A 224 -13.54 -7.64 0.54
C GLY A 224 -13.89 -8.43 1.81
N ILE A 225 -12.89 -8.82 2.60
CA ILE A 225 -13.08 -9.49 3.89
C ILE A 225 -13.87 -8.63 4.87
N ALA A 226 -13.51 -7.35 5.01
CA ALA A 226 -14.21 -6.42 5.89
C ALA A 226 -15.69 -6.25 5.50
N LEU A 227 -15.99 -6.12 4.20
CA LEU A 227 -17.36 -6.00 3.70
C LEU A 227 -18.17 -7.30 3.85
N MET A 228 -17.53 -8.47 3.66
CA MET A 228 -18.16 -9.76 3.94
C MET A 228 -18.50 -9.89 5.43
N LEU A 229 -17.58 -9.51 6.32
CA LEU A 229 -17.84 -9.47 7.76
C LEU A 229 -18.99 -8.53 8.11
N GLY A 230 -18.98 -7.30 7.58
CA GLY A 230 -20.05 -6.32 7.78
C GLY A 230 -21.40 -6.84 7.30
N THR A 231 -21.43 -7.53 6.15
CA THR A 231 -22.62 -8.20 5.63
C THR A 231 -23.18 -9.24 6.60
N VAL A 232 -22.32 -10.12 7.13
CA VAL A 232 -22.73 -11.14 8.12
C VAL A 232 -23.23 -10.49 9.40
N VAL A 233 -22.56 -9.44 9.89
CA VAL A 233 -22.98 -8.69 11.09
C VAL A 233 -24.37 -8.08 10.90
N LEU A 234 -24.64 -7.43 9.77
CA LEU A 234 -25.95 -6.86 9.47
C LEU A 234 -27.05 -7.93 9.43
N ILE A 235 -26.76 -9.10 8.88
CA ILE A 235 -27.69 -10.24 8.86
C ILE A 235 -27.97 -10.73 10.29
N LYS A 236 -26.93 -10.86 11.12
CA LYS A 236 -27.04 -11.31 12.52
C LYS A 236 -27.82 -10.34 13.39
N MET A 237 -27.68 -9.03 13.15
CA MET A 237 -28.42 -7.93 13.80
C MET A 237 -29.86 -7.76 13.29
N LYS A 238 -30.31 -8.55 12.31
CA LYS A 238 -31.63 -8.43 11.65
C LYS A 238 -31.85 -7.11 10.92
N ARG A 239 -30.76 -6.48 10.47
CA ARG A 239 -30.77 -5.25 9.67
C ARG A 239 -30.73 -5.57 8.16
N GLN A 240 -31.53 -6.55 7.72
CA GLN A 240 -31.50 -7.09 6.36
C GLN A 240 -31.73 -6.05 5.26
N ARG A 241 -32.55 -5.03 5.53
CA ARG A 241 -32.80 -3.90 4.61
C ARG A 241 -31.51 -3.17 4.18
N TYR A 242 -30.45 -3.22 4.98
CA TYR A 242 -29.19 -2.51 4.72
C TYR A 242 -28.08 -3.42 4.19
N VAL A 243 -28.32 -4.74 4.08
CA VAL A 243 -27.30 -5.71 3.65
C VAL A 243 -26.72 -5.40 2.27
N TRP A 244 -27.51 -4.82 1.37
CA TRP A 244 -27.04 -4.46 0.03
C TRP A 244 -25.91 -3.43 0.06
N VAL A 245 -25.83 -2.57 1.09
CA VAL A 245 -24.81 -1.52 1.22
C VAL A 245 -23.41 -2.14 1.34
N THR A 246 -23.29 -3.27 2.03
CA THR A 246 -22.01 -3.97 2.18
C THR A 246 -21.83 -5.07 1.14
N MET A 247 -22.92 -5.75 0.76
CA MET A 247 -22.87 -6.92 -0.11
C MET A 247 -22.55 -6.55 -1.56
N LEU A 248 -23.14 -5.47 -2.10
CA LEU A 248 -22.89 -5.04 -3.48
C LEU A 248 -21.41 -4.70 -3.73
N PRO A 249 -20.75 -3.83 -2.93
CA PRO A 249 -19.33 -3.58 -3.10
C PRO A 249 -18.47 -4.82 -2.78
N ALA A 250 -18.88 -5.69 -1.85
CA ALA A 250 -18.16 -6.95 -1.58
C ALA A 250 -18.12 -7.84 -2.83
N VAL A 251 -19.26 -8.06 -3.48
CA VAL A 251 -19.36 -8.90 -4.69
C VAL A 251 -18.50 -8.31 -5.81
N TRP A 252 -18.58 -7.00 -6.03
CA TRP A 252 -17.76 -6.33 -7.03
C TRP A 252 -16.26 -6.47 -6.75
N LEU A 253 -15.83 -6.22 -5.52
CA LEU A 253 -14.42 -6.37 -5.14
C LEU A 253 -13.95 -7.83 -5.25
N LEU A 254 -14.77 -8.80 -4.86
CA LEU A 254 -14.43 -10.21 -5.00
C LEU A 254 -14.22 -10.60 -6.47
N ILE A 255 -15.08 -10.15 -7.38
CA ILE A 255 -14.93 -10.39 -8.83
C ILE A 255 -13.63 -9.77 -9.33
N CYS A 256 -13.40 -8.49 -9.04
CA CYS A 256 -12.21 -7.76 -9.49
C CYS A 256 -10.92 -8.37 -8.95
N THR A 257 -10.84 -8.62 -7.64
CA THR A 257 -9.64 -9.16 -6.99
C THR A 257 -9.35 -10.61 -7.37
N THR A 258 -10.39 -11.43 -7.51
CA THR A 258 -10.26 -12.82 -7.99
C THR A 258 -9.76 -12.85 -9.44
N THR A 259 -10.37 -12.05 -10.31
CA THR A 259 -9.97 -11.97 -11.73
C THR A 259 -8.53 -11.47 -11.86
N ALA A 260 -8.18 -10.39 -11.16
CA ALA A 260 -6.82 -9.85 -11.15
C ALA A 260 -5.81 -10.84 -10.58
N GLY A 261 -6.17 -11.58 -9.51
CA GLY A 261 -5.34 -12.63 -8.93
C GLY A 261 -5.07 -13.76 -9.92
N PHE A 262 -6.10 -14.22 -10.65
CA PHE A 262 -5.92 -15.24 -11.69
C PHE A 262 -5.08 -14.76 -12.86
N ILE A 263 -5.27 -13.52 -13.33
CA ILE A 263 -4.43 -12.90 -14.35
C ILE A 263 -2.96 -12.87 -13.87
N LYS A 264 -2.72 -12.41 -12.64
CA LYS A 264 -1.36 -12.37 -12.08
C LYS A 264 -0.74 -13.74 -11.87
N LEU A 265 -1.52 -14.79 -11.66
CA LEU A 265 -1.01 -16.16 -11.54
C LEU A 265 -0.70 -16.78 -12.90
N PHE A 266 -1.63 -16.68 -13.85
CA PHE A 266 -1.68 -17.57 -15.02
C PHE A 266 -1.57 -16.88 -16.38
N ASP A 267 -1.50 -15.54 -16.45
CA ASP A 267 -1.38 -14.84 -17.73
C ASP A 267 -0.10 -15.28 -18.46
N ALA A 268 -0.22 -15.59 -19.75
CA ALA A 268 0.87 -16.07 -20.58
C ALA A 268 1.95 -15.00 -20.81
N ASN A 269 1.61 -13.72 -20.69
CA ASN A 269 2.54 -12.61 -20.82
C ASN A 269 3.43 -12.52 -19.56
N PRO A 270 4.76 -12.68 -19.68
CA PRO A 270 5.71 -12.56 -18.56
C PRO A 270 5.72 -11.18 -17.89
N ALA A 271 5.23 -10.13 -18.58
CA ALA A 271 5.07 -8.81 -17.97
C ALA A 271 3.90 -8.74 -16.97
N ILE A 272 2.97 -9.70 -17.04
CA ILE A 272 1.75 -9.72 -16.24
C ILE A 272 1.76 -10.90 -15.27
N GLY A 273 1.96 -12.11 -15.76
CA GLY A 273 1.85 -13.36 -15.01
C GLY A 273 3.14 -13.76 -14.31
N PHE A 274 3.05 -14.03 -13.00
CA PHE A 274 4.19 -14.41 -12.15
C PHE A 274 4.78 -15.77 -12.53
N LEU A 275 3.95 -16.78 -12.83
CA LEU A 275 4.45 -18.10 -13.24
C LEU A 275 5.13 -18.04 -14.62
N SER A 276 4.58 -17.27 -15.55
CA SER A 276 5.16 -17.04 -16.88
C SER A 276 6.48 -16.28 -16.80
N LEU A 277 6.60 -15.31 -15.89
CA LEU A 277 7.86 -14.63 -15.60
C LEU A 277 8.92 -15.58 -15.03
N ALA A 278 8.55 -16.37 -14.02
CA ALA A 278 9.45 -17.36 -13.41
C ALA A 278 9.97 -18.37 -14.44
N LYS A 279 9.08 -18.86 -15.31
CA LYS A 279 9.42 -19.77 -16.41
C LYS A 279 10.39 -19.13 -17.40
N LYS A 280 10.09 -17.92 -17.90
CA LYS A 280 10.95 -17.20 -18.85
C LYS A 280 12.39 -17.05 -18.33
N TYR A 281 12.54 -16.63 -17.07
CA TYR A 281 13.86 -16.44 -16.47
C TYR A 281 14.56 -17.78 -16.18
N SER A 282 13.82 -18.80 -15.78
CA SER A 282 14.35 -20.15 -15.54
C SER A 282 14.84 -20.80 -16.84
N ASP A 283 14.08 -20.70 -17.92
CA ASP A 283 14.45 -21.22 -19.24
C ASP A 283 15.69 -20.49 -19.80
N ALA A 284 15.75 -19.16 -19.65
CA ALA A 284 16.93 -18.39 -20.05
C ALA A 284 18.18 -18.75 -19.23
N LEU A 285 18.03 -18.91 -17.92
CA LEU A 285 19.12 -19.32 -17.03
C LEU A 285 19.64 -20.72 -17.39
N ALA A 286 18.74 -21.67 -17.69
CA ALA A 286 19.10 -23.01 -18.14
C ALA A 286 19.87 -23.01 -19.48
N ASN A 287 19.58 -22.04 -20.35
CA ASN A 287 20.27 -21.84 -21.62
C ASN A 287 21.54 -20.97 -21.50
N GLY A 288 21.96 -20.60 -20.29
CA GLY A 288 23.13 -19.74 -20.06
C GLY A 288 22.95 -18.29 -20.53
N GLN A 289 21.71 -17.83 -20.72
CA GLN A 289 21.38 -16.49 -21.16
C GLN A 289 21.02 -15.57 -19.99
N ILE A 290 21.58 -14.37 -19.97
CA ILE A 290 21.22 -13.32 -19.02
C ILE A 290 20.22 -12.38 -19.69
N LEU A 291 19.01 -12.28 -19.13
CA LEU A 291 17.95 -11.42 -19.64
C LEU A 291 17.94 -10.08 -18.90
N ALA A 292 17.94 -9.00 -19.67
CA ALA A 292 17.65 -7.67 -19.11
C ALA A 292 16.28 -7.66 -18.41
N PRO A 293 16.13 -6.93 -17.27
CA PRO A 293 17.09 -6.00 -16.68
C PRO A 293 18.14 -6.63 -15.75
N ALA A 294 18.14 -7.95 -15.55
CA ALA A 294 19.16 -8.62 -14.74
C ALA A 294 20.52 -8.53 -15.43
N LYS A 295 21.56 -8.26 -14.63
CA LYS A 295 22.95 -8.10 -15.11
C LYS A 295 23.81 -9.32 -14.88
N ASP A 296 23.42 -10.17 -13.94
CA ASP A 296 24.15 -11.35 -13.52
C ASP A 296 23.21 -12.51 -13.17
N ILE A 297 23.78 -13.68 -12.95
CA ILE A 297 23.03 -14.90 -12.62
C ILE A 297 22.30 -14.78 -11.28
N THR A 298 22.89 -14.10 -10.29
CA THR A 298 22.28 -13.88 -8.98
C THR A 298 20.99 -13.09 -9.11
N GLN A 299 20.99 -12.03 -9.90
CA GLN A 299 19.80 -11.23 -10.21
C GLN A 299 18.76 -12.03 -10.98
N MET A 300 19.16 -12.89 -11.91
CA MET A 300 18.22 -13.82 -12.58
C MET A 300 17.53 -14.74 -11.56
N GLN A 301 18.29 -15.31 -10.63
CA GLN A 301 17.76 -16.18 -9.56
C GLN A 301 16.82 -15.41 -8.62
N HIS A 302 17.15 -14.18 -8.27
CA HIS A 302 16.28 -13.32 -7.46
C HIS A 302 14.95 -13.05 -8.15
N VAL A 303 14.95 -12.72 -9.45
CA VAL A 303 13.71 -12.53 -10.22
C VAL A 303 12.84 -13.78 -10.20
N ILE A 304 13.45 -14.97 -10.39
CA ILE A 304 12.74 -16.26 -10.33
C ILE A 304 12.14 -16.49 -8.93
N PHE A 305 12.94 -16.32 -7.88
CA PHE A 305 12.51 -16.51 -6.50
C PHE A 305 11.36 -15.57 -6.12
N ASN A 306 11.48 -14.29 -6.49
CA ASN A 306 10.46 -13.29 -6.24
C ASN A 306 9.17 -13.58 -7.02
N ALA A 307 9.28 -14.05 -8.27
CA ALA A 307 8.12 -14.45 -9.06
C ALA A 307 7.37 -15.64 -8.44
N TYR A 308 8.07 -16.68 -7.97
CA TYR A 308 7.43 -17.79 -7.26
C TYR A 308 6.87 -17.38 -5.90
N THR A 309 7.57 -16.53 -5.16
CA THR A 309 7.08 -15.97 -3.89
C THR A 309 5.78 -15.21 -4.12
N ASN A 310 5.73 -14.36 -5.16
CA ASN A 310 4.54 -13.60 -5.50
C ASN A 310 3.37 -14.48 -5.94
N ALA A 311 3.63 -15.52 -6.75
CA ALA A 311 2.62 -16.49 -7.13
C ALA A 311 2.06 -17.22 -5.89
N THR A 312 2.95 -17.68 -5.01
CA THR A 312 2.57 -18.40 -3.77
C THR A 312 1.74 -17.52 -2.85
N LEU A 313 2.16 -16.28 -2.61
CA LEU A 313 1.43 -15.31 -1.79
C LEU A 313 0.06 -14.97 -2.40
N THR A 314 -0.02 -14.79 -3.72
CA THR A 314 -1.30 -14.53 -4.40
C THR A 314 -2.27 -15.70 -4.24
N ALA A 315 -1.79 -16.93 -4.44
CA ALA A 315 -2.59 -18.14 -4.24
C ALA A 315 -3.05 -18.29 -2.79
N LEU A 316 -2.17 -18.00 -1.82
CA LEU A 316 -2.50 -18.00 -0.41
C LEU A 316 -3.57 -16.97 -0.07
N PHE A 317 -3.47 -15.74 -0.58
CA PHE A 317 -4.46 -14.69 -0.33
C PHE A 317 -5.82 -15.08 -0.93
N LEU A 318 -5.86 -15.64 -2.14
CA LEU A 318 -7.10 -16.13 -2.75
C LEU A 318 -7.72 -17.24 -1.91
N PHE A 319 -6.91 -18.19 -1.44
CA PHE A 319 -7.37 -19.26 -0.56
C PHE A 319 -8.00 -18.71 0.73
N VAL A 320 -7.37 -17.71 1.37
CA VAL A 320 -7.91 -17.06 2.58
C VAL A 320 -9.23 -16.37 2.27
N VAL A 321 -9.31 -15.59 1.18
CA VAL A 321 -10.54 -14.89 0.78
C VAL A 321 -11.68 -15.88 0.50
N PHE A 322 -11.42 -16.96 -0.24
CA PHE A 322 -12.45 -17.97 -0.52
C PHE A 322 -12.88 -18.74 0.73
N SER A 323 -11.95 -19.01 1.64
CA SER A 323 -12.26 -19.61 2.94
C SER A 323 -13.19 -18.71 3.75
N ILE A 324 -12.89 -17.40 3.81
CA ILE A 324 -13.74 -16.43 4.50
C ILE A 324 -15.10 -16.29 3.82
N LEU A 325 -15.14 -16.25 2.48
CA LEU A 325 -16.39 -16.23 1.72
C LEU A 325 -17.26 -17.45 2.06
N PHE A 326 -16.68 -18.64 2.09
CA PHE A 326 -17.38 -19.86 2.47
C PHE A 326 -17.97 -19.76 3.88
N TYR A 327 -17.19 -19.32 4.87
CA TYR A 327 -17.68 -19.16 6.23
C TYR A 327 -18.72 -18.03 6.35
N ALA A 328 -18.55 -16.93 5.62
CA ALA A 328 -19.48 -15.81 5.60
C ALA A 328 -20.84 -16.24 5.04
N LEU A 329 -20.86 -17.00 3.95
CA LEU A 329 -22.08 -17.58 3.39
C LEU A 329 -22.73 -18.57 4.36
N LYS A 330 -21.95 -19.51 4.91
CA LYS A 330 -22.45 -20.51 5.86
C LYS A 330 -23.10 -19.86 7.08
N VAL A 331 -22.42 -18.90 7.71
CA VAL A 331 -22.91 -18.19 8.90
C VAL A 331 -24.06 -17.26 8.54
N GLY A 332 -23.98 -16.55 7.41
CA GLY A 332 -25.02 -15.66 6.92
C GLY A 332 -26.33 -16.39 6.67
N ILE A 333 -26.31 -17.52 5.95
CA ILE A 333 -27.48 -18.35 5.67
C ILE A 333 -28.09 -18.89 6.97
N ALA A 334 -27.26 -19.42 7.87
CA ALA A 334 -27.73 -19.93 9.16
C ALA A 334 -28.36 -18.84 10.04
N ALA A 335 -27.81 -17.62 10.01
CA ALA A 335 -28.36 -16.48 10.73
C ALA A 335 -29.64 -15.95 10.06
N TRP A 336 -29.75 -16.00 8.72
CA TRP A 336 -30.90 -15.50 7.97
C TRP A 336 -32.20 -16.19 8.38
N GLY A 337 -32.18 -17.51 8.56
CA GLY A 337 -33.36 -18.31 8.92
C GLY A 337 -33.85 -18.15 10.36
N LYS A 338 -33.06 -17.55 11.25
CA LYS A 338 -33.46 -17.31 12.66
C LYS A 338 -34.30 -16.04 12.76
N LYS A 339 -35.34 -16.01 13.59
CA LYS A 339 -36.15 -14.79 13.82
C LYS A 339 -35.43 -13.79 14.73
N GLU A 340 -34.65 -14.29 15.69
CA GLU A 340 -33.98 -13.47 16.70
C GLU A 340 -32.58 -13.02 16.27
N ARG A 341 -32.10 -11.95 16.91
CA ARG A 341 -30.72 -11.47 16.79
C ARG A 341 -29.76 -12.56 17.29
N THR A 342 -28.64 -12.71 16.59
CA THR A 342 -27.62 -13.74 16.92
C THR A 342 -26.21 -13.17 17.04
N ASP A 343 -26.07 -11.86 16.88
CA ASP A 343 -24.88 -11.12 17.24
C ASP A 343 -24.67 -11.21 18.77
N LYS A 344 -23.43 -11.45 19.16
CA LYS A 344 -22.99 -11.52 20.56
C LYS A 344 -21.77 -10.64 20.66
N GLU A 345 -21.83 -9.66 21.53
CA GLU A 345 -20.67 -8.86 21.90
C GLU A 345 -19.73 -9.69 22.77
N SER A 346 -18.44 -9.36 22.76
CA SER A 346 -17.50 -9.93 23.72
C SER A 346 -17.90 -9.51 25.14
N PRO A 347 -17.64 -10.36 26.16
CA PRO A 347 -17.86 -9.97 27.55
C PRO A 347 -17.09 -8.68 27.87
N PHE A 348 -17.71 -7.80 28.65
CA PHE A 348 -17.06 -6.58 29.15
C PHE A 348 -15.80 -6.95 29.94
N GLN A 349 -14.67 -6.34 29.59
CA GLN A 349 -13.44 -6.40 30.39
C GLN A 349 -13.28 -5.06 31.09
N ALA A 350 -13.40 -5.05 32.42
CA ALA A 350 -13.11 -3.88 33.22
C ALA A 350 -11.62 -3.52 33.08
N LEU A 351 -11.32 -2.22 33.03
CA LEU A 351 -9.95 -1.74 33.16
C LEU A 351 -9.39 -2.25 34.50
N PRO A 352 -8.12 -2.73 34.55
CA PRO A 352 -7.48 -3.06 35.81
C PRO A 352 -7.53 -1.84 36.73
N ASP A 353 -7.84 -2.06 38.01
CA ASP A 353 -7.75 -0.99 39.00
C ASP A 353 -6.32 -0.42 39.00
N ALA A 354 -6.22 0.90 38.83
CA ALA A 354 -4.98 1.64 38.59
C ALA A 354 -4.02 1.64 39.78
#